data_AF-M7NHQ8-F1
#
_entry.id   AF-M7NHQ8-F1
#
_cell.length_a   1.000
_cell.length_b   1.000
_cell.length_c   1.000
_cell.angle_alpha   90.00
_cell.angle_beta   90.00
_cell.angle_gamma   90.00
#
_symmetry.space_group_name_H-M   'P 1'
#
loop_
_entity.id
_entity.type
_entity.pdbx_description
1 polymer ?
#
loop_
_entity_poly.entity_id
_entity_poly.type
_entity_poly.pdbx_seq_one_letter_code
_entity_poly.pdbx_strand_id
1 'polypeptide(L)'
;MQAPSYTEEDLKRLPQLLPHLRQAIGQAVVGQQEVVDQLLATLLAGGHALLEGVPGLAKTLMVRSLADALHLKFKRIQFTPDLMPGDLIGTEILEEDRQTGHHHFIFNEGPLFANIVLADEINRTPPKTQAALLEAMQESHITWSGKTYALEQPYLILATQNPLEQAGTFPLPEAQLDRFLLYVKLGYPGLDDEIEILNRTTSNAKPQIEAVMGPKRSFACGAWYGTCPSAPSCWAGWPAWCRQPAPSKARMPLLRNG
;
A
#
# COMPACT_ATOMS: atom_id res chain seq x y z
N MET A 1 -16.47 8.13 15.96
CA MET A 1 -16.11 7.09 14.98
C MET A 1 -16.09 5.76 15.69
N GLN A 2 -16.97 4.83 15.32
CA GLN A 2 -16.89 3.44 15.80
C GLN A 2 -15.78 2.76 14.99
N ALA A 3 -14.75 2.26 15.67
CA ALA A 3 -13.86 1.27 15.06
C ALA A 3 -14.72 0.10 14.54
N PRO A 4 -14.35 -0.56 13.44
CA PRO A 4 -15.07 -1.75 12.99
C PRO A 4 -15.23 -2.70 14.18
N SER A 5 -16.44 -3.21 14.44
CA SER A 5 -16.65 -4.19 15.51
C SER A 5 -16.23 -5.56 14.98
N TYR A 6 -15.03 -6.00 15.32
CA TYR A 6 -14.47 -7.29 14.89
C TYR A 6 -15.11 -8.44 15.66
N THR A 7 -15.42 -9.56 14.99
CA THR A 7 -15.79 -10.79 15.70
C THR A 7 -14.55 -11.62 16.02
N GLU A 8 -14.56 -12.32 17.14
CA GLU A 8 -13.48 -13.23 17.55
C GLU A 8 -13.20 -14.33 16.50
N GLU A 9 -14.20 -14.68 15.69
CA GLU A 9 -14.07 -15.59 14.56
C GLU A 9 -13.23 -15.03 13.42
N ASP A 10 -13.31 -13.72 13.12
CA ASP A 10 -12.51 -13.08 12.08
C ASP A 10 -11.02 -13.11 12.47
N LEU A 11 -10.72 -12.84 13.74
CA LEU A 11 -9.37 -12.86 14.28
C LEU A 11 -8.75 -14.26 14.24
N LYS A 12 -9.54 -15.32 14.46
CA LYS A 12 -9.10 -16.72 14.41
C LYS A 12 -8.85 -17.23 12.98
N ARG A 13 -9.50 -16.63 11.97
CA ARG A 13 -9.35 -17.02 10.56
C ARG A 13 -8.15 -16.39 9.88
N LEU A 14 -7.72 -15.20 10.31
CA LEU A 14 -6.60 -14.48 9.71
C LEU A 14 -5.31 -15.32 9.58
N PRO A 15 -4.83 -16.03 10.61
CA PRO A 15 -3.63 -16.89 10.48
C PRO A 15 -3.78 -18.01 9.45
N GLN A 16 -4.99 -18.50 9.22
CA GLN A 16 -5.26 -19.57 8.24
C GLN A 16 -5.28 -19.04 6.79
N LEU A 17 -5.57 -17.76 6.60
CA LEU A 17 -5.61 -17.09 5.29
C LEU A 17 -4.23 -16.62 4.83
N LEU A 18 -3.32 -16.31 5.76
CA LEU A 18 -1.98 -15.82 5.42
C LEU A 18 -1.17 -16.74 4.48
N PRO A 19 -1.12 -18.07 4.68
CA PRO A 19 -0.42 -18.97 3.76
C PRO A 19 -1.02 -18.92 2.34
N HIS A 20 -2.35 -18.84 2.25
CA HIS A 20 -3.06 -18.78 0.96
C HIS A 20 -2.78 -17.44 0.26
N LEU A 21 -2.78 -16.33 0.98
CA LEU A 21 -2.40 -15.01 0.45
C LEU A 21 -0.95 -14.99 -0.04
N ARG A 22 -0.02 -15.53 0.75
CA ARG A 22 1.38 -15.66 0.34
C ARG A 22 1.54 -16.48 -0.94
N GLN A 23 0.85 -17.61 -1.02
CA GLN A 23 0.90 -18.46 -2.20
C GLN A 23 0.33 -17.74 -3.43
N ALA A 24 -0.81 -17.07 -3.29
CA ALA A 24 -1.46 -16.31 -4.35
C ALA A 24 -0.55 -15.19 -4.89
N ILE A 25 0.11 -14.44 -4.00
CA ILE A 25 1.05 -13.38 -4.40
C ILE A 25 2.36 -13.96 -4.96
N GLY A 26 2.85 -15.06 -4.39
CA GLY A 26 4.06 -15.76 -4.84
C GLY A 26 3.94 -16.39 -6.24
N GLN A 27 2.72 -16.63 -6.73
CA GLN A 27 2.51 -17.01 -8.13
C GLN A 27 2.86 -15.87 -9.09
N ALA A 28 2.65 -14.62 -8.68
CA ALA A 28 2.92 -13.44 -9.49
C ALA A 28 4.33 -12.88 -9.28
N VAL A 29 4.96 -13.11 -8.11
CA VAL A 29 6.26 -12.54 -7.76
C VAL A 29 7.28 -13.61 -7.40
N VAL A 30 8.43 -13.57 -8.08
CA VAL A 30 9.56 -14.48 -7.89
C VAL A 30 10.59 -13.84 -6.96
N GLY A 31 11.18 -14.61 -6.04
CA GLY A 31 12.32 -14.19 -5.23
C GLY A 31 12.05 -13.16 -4.12
N GLN A 32 10.83 -12.66 -3.94
CA GLN A 32 10.53 -11.54 -3.02
C GLN A 32 9.58 -11.89 -1.86
N GLN A 33 9.68 -13.10 -1.32
CA GLN A 33 8.79 -13.58 -0.25
C GLN A 33 8.85 -12.70 1.01
N GLU A 34 10.03 -12.21 1.38
CA GLU A 34 10.19 -11.34 2.56
C GLU A 34 9.51 -9.98 2.38
N VAL A 35 9.54 -9.43 1.17
CA VAL A 35 8.83 -8.18 0.84
C VAL A 35 7.33 -8.39 0.95
N VAL A 36 6.81 -9.51 0.43
CA VAL A 36 5.39 -9.86 0.53
C VAL A 36 4.96 -9.94 2.01
N ASP A 37 5.78 -10.54 2.86
CA ASP A 37 5.54 -10.61 4.30
C ASP A 37 5.49 -9.22 4.95
N GLN A 38 6.41 -8.34 4.59
CA GLN A 38 6.44 -6.96 5.09
C GLN A 38 5.21 -6.16 4.63
N LEU A 39 4.75 -6.35 3.39
CA LEU A 39 3.54 -5.70 2.89
C LEU A 39 2.28 -6.19 3.60
N LEU A 40 2.15 -7.51 3.77
CA LEU A 40 1.04 -8.10 4.53
C LEU A 40 1.04 -7.61 5.98
N ALA A 41 2.22 -7.55 6.61
CA ALA A 41 2.37 -7.02 7.95
C ALA A 41 1.97 -5.55 8.06
N THR A 42 2.40 -4.73 7.10
CA THR A 42 2.05 -3.31 7.03
C THR A 42 0.55 -3.12 6.89
N LEU A 43 -0.06 -3.86 5.96
CA LEU A 43 -1.49 -3.82 5.72
C LEU A 43 -2.24 -4.16 7.01
N LEU A 44 -1.91 -5.30 7.64
CA LEU A 44 -2.54 -5.79 8.86
C LEU A 44 -2.33 -4.89 10.09
N ALA A 45 -1.24 -4.14 10.13
CA ALA A 45 -1.01 -3.12 11.15
C ALA A 45 -1.80 -1.82 10.89
N GLY A 46 -2.45 -1.68 9.73
CA GLY A 46 -3.08 -0.43 9.30
C GLY A 46 -2.06 0.68 9.04
N GLY A 47 -0.83 0.32 8.71
CA GLY A 47 0.25 1.25 8.41
C GLY A 47 0.46 1.46 6.92
N HIS A 48 1.51 2.20 6.60
CA HIS A 48 1.96 2.48 5.23
C HIS A 48 3.42 2.07 5.08
N ALA A 49 3.86 1.75 3.85
CA ALA A 49 5.25 1.36 3.63
C ALA A 49 5.90 2.16 2.49
N LEU A 50 7.21 2.37 2.65
CA LEU A 50 8.07 2.98 1.65
C LEU A 50 8.98 1.92 1.04
N LEU A 51 8.95 1.78 -0.27
CA LEU A 51 9.65 0.78 -1.05
C LEU A 51 10.82 1.43 -1.82
N GLU A 52 12.03 1.27 -1.31
CA GLU A 52 13.24 1.68 -2.03
C GLU A 52 13.68 0.56 -2.96
N GLY A 53 13.91 0.87 -4.25
CA GLY A 53 14.54 -0.08 -5.16
C GLY A 53 14.46 0.34 -6.60
N VAL A 54 15.22 -0.33 -7.45
CA VAL A 54 15.31 0.02 -8.88
C VAL A 54 14.00 -0.25 -9.63
N PRO A 55 13.72 0.50 -10.72
CA PRO A 55 12.59 0.22 -11.59
C PRO A 55 12.72 -1.18 -12.21
N GLY A 56 11.58 -1.84 -12.47
CA GLY A 56 11.55 -3.15 -13.12
C GLY A 56 11.47 -4.36 -12.19
N LEU A 57 11.52 -4.19 -10.86
CA LEU A 57 11.43 -5.30 -9.88
C LEU A 57 10.02 -5.85 -9.64
N ALA A 58 9.13 -5.78 -10.63
CA ALA A 58 7.74 -6.23 -10.55
C ALA A 58 6.93 -5.66 -9.34
N LYS A 59 7.34 -4.52 -8.76
CA LYS A 59 6.67 -3.90 -7.59
C LYS A 59 5.18 -3.65 -7.86
N THR A 60 4.85 -3.12 -9.03
CA THR A 60 3.46 -2.88 -9.44
C THR A 60 2.66 -4.17 -9.54
N LEU A 61 3.27 -5.24 -10.04
CA LEU A 61 2.62 -6.55 -10.12
C LEU A 61 2.37 -7.10 -8.72
N MET A 62 3.34 -7.02 -7.81
CA MET A 62 3.21 -7.45 -6.43
C MET A 62 2.04 -6.77 -5.72
N VAL A 63 1.98 -5.43 -5.78
CA VAL A 63 0.94 -4.66 -5.08
C VAL A 63 -0.43 -4.89 -5.70
N ARG A 64 -0.52 -4.97 -7.03
CA ARG A 64 -1.76 -5.34 -7.71
C ARG A 64 -2.22 -6.73 -7.31
N SER A 65 -1.29 -7.69 -7.25
CA SER A 65 -1.57 -9.08 -6.85
C SER A 65 -2.15 -9.16 -5.45
N LEU A 66 -1.60 -8.37 -4.53
CA LEU A 66 -2.12 -8.23 -3.17
C LEU A 66 -3.55 -7.67 -3.18
N ALA A 67 -3.82 -6.63 -3.97
CA ALA A 67 -5.15 -6.04 -4.07
C ALA A 67 -6.18 -7.01 -4.65
N ASP A 68 -5.81 -7.72 -5.72
CA ASP A 68 -6.66 -8.71 -6.38
C ASP A 68 -6.97 -9.90 -5.45
N ALA A 69 -5.97 -10.40 -4.72
CA ALA A 69 -6.14 -11.49 -3.75
C ALA A 69 -7.09 -11.14 -2.60
N LEU A 70 -7.19 -9.84 -2.27
CA LEU A 70 -8.01 -9.30 -1.19
C LEU A 70 -9.32 -8.64 -1.67
N HIS A 71 -9.56 -8.57 -2.98
CA HIS A 71 -10.64 -7.80 -3.60
C HIS A 71 -10.71 -6.33 -3.16
N LEU A 72 -9.55 -5.69 -3.06
CA LEU A 72 -9.43 -4.28 -2.67
C LEU A 72 -9.28 -3.38 -3.89
N LYS A 73 -9.85 -2.16 -3.82
CA LYS A 73 -9.68 -1.16 -4.89
C LYS A 73 -8.21 -0.76 -4.98
N PHE A 74 -7.61 -0.98 -6.15
CA PHE A 74 -6.23 -0.60 -6.43
C PHE A 74 -6.14 0.63 -7.33
N LYS A 75 -5.30 1.58 -6.96
CA LYS A 75 -4.90 2.69 -7.83
C LYS A 75 -3.38 2.82 -7.86
N ARG A 76 -2.85 3.11 -9.04
CA ARG A 76 -1.45 3.44 -9.25
C ARG A 76 -1.35 4.91 -9.63
N ILE A 77 -0.43 5.61 -8.98
CA ILE A 77 -0.13 7.02 -9.21
C ILE A 77 1.35 7.09 -9.55
N GLN A 78 1.68 7.66 -10.69
CA GLN A 78 3.06 7.97 -11.04
C GLN A 78 3.33 9.41 -10.63
N PHE A 79 4.28 9.62 -9.73
CA PHE A 79 4.68 10.95 -9.32
C PHE A 79 5.59 11.54 -10.40
N THR A 80 5.14 12.64 -10.98
CA THR A 80 5.83 13.43 -11.99
C THR A 80 6.01 14.87 -11.47
N PRO A 81 6.98 15.64 -11.97
CA PRO A 81 7.27 16.98 -11.44
C PRO A 81 6.13 17.99 -11.63
N ASP A 82 5.22 17.72 -12.57
CA ASP A 82 4.04 18.52 -12.90
C ASP A 82 2.78 18.12 -12.11
N LEU A 83 2.82 17.00 -11.37
CA LEU A 83 1.67 16.49 -10.65
C LEU A 83 1.22 17.45 -9.54
N MET A 84 -0.05 17.84 -9.56
CA MET A 84 -0.62 18.76 -8.58
C MET A 84 -1.38 18.02 -7.46
N PRO A 85 -1.57 18.64 -6.29
CA PRO A 85 -2.39 18.06 -5.22
C PRO A 85 -3.82 17.70 -5.66
N GLY A 86 -4.41 18.51 -6.54
CA GLY A 86 -5.75 18.28 -7.08
C GLY A 86 -5.83 17.00 -7.93
N ASP A 87 -4.74 16.60 -8.59
CA ASP A 87 -4.70 15.35 -9.37
C ASP A 87 -4.69 14.10 -8.48
N LEU A 88 -4.27 14.23 -7.23
CA LEU A 88 -4.29 13.17 -6.22
C LEU A 88 -5.65 13.09 -5.51
N ILE A 89 -6.13 14.25 -5.07
CA ILE A 89 -7.35 14.38 -4.27
C ILE A 89 -8.59 14.21 -5.14
N GLY A 90 -8.63 14.86 -6.30
CA GLY A 90 -9.83 14.97 -7.12
C GLY A 90 -10.15 16.43 -7.43
N THR A 91 -11.09 16.61 -8.34
CA THR A 91 -11.49 17.93 -8.85
C THR A 91 -13.01 18.04 -8.88
N GLU A 92 -13.52 19.27 -8.81
CA GLU A 92 -14.94 19.53 -9.03
C GLU A 92 -15.19 19.75 -10.51
N ILE A 93 -16.11 18.96 -11.07
CA ILE A 93 -16.55 19.06 -12.45
C ILE A 93 -17.92 19.72 -12.44
N LEU A 94 -18.11 20.72 -13.30
CA LEU A 94 -19.41 21.31 -13.54
C LEU A 94 -20.20 20.38 -14.46
N GLU A 95 -21.22 19.72 -13.91
CA GLU A 95 -22.20 19.01 -14.71
C GLU A 95 -23.40 19.93 -14.99
N GLU A 96 -23.94 19.78 -16.19
CA GLU A 96 -25.18 20.44 -16.59
C GLU A 96 -26.28 19.38 -16.67
N ASP A 97 -27.33 19.56 -15.88
CA ASP A 97 -28.52 18.74 -15.98
C ASP A 97 -29.21 19.02 -17.32
N ARG A 98 -29.14 18.06 -18.25
CA ARG A 98 -29.72 18.16 -19.60
C ARG A 98 -31.24 18.36 -19.61
N GLN A 99 -31.93 18.08 -18.50
CA GLN A 99 -33.39 18.25 -18.41
C GLN A 99 -33.78 19.63 -17.85
N THR A 100 -32.96 20.21 -16.96
CA THR A 100 -33.31 21.46 -16.26
C THR A 100 -32.43 22.65 -16.63
N GLY A 101 -31.30 22.44 -17.33
CA GLY A 101 -30.31 23.48 -17.63
C GLY A 101 -29.60 24.04 -16.39
N HIS A 102 -29.71 23.34 -15.25
CA HIS A 102 -29.04 23.74 -14.02
C HIS A 102 -27.62 23.18 -13.99
N HIS A 103 -26.66 24.02 -13.61
CA HIS A 103 -25.29 23.62 -13.39
C HIS A 103 -25.09 23.20 -11.94
N HIS A 104 -24.63 21.98 -11.70
CA HIS A 104 -24.26 21.48 -10.38
C HIS A 104 -22.79 21.03 -10.38
N PHE A 105 -22.06 21.38 -9.33
CA PHE A 105 -20.68 20.94 -9.14
C PHE A 105 -20.67 19.55 -8.49
N ILE A 106 -20.08 18.56 -9.17
CA ILE A 106 -19.85 17.22 -8.64
C ILE A 106 -18.36 17.04 -8.36
N PHE A 107 -18.05 16.58 -7.16
CA PHE A 107 -16.70 16.19 -6.79
C PHE A 107 -16.37 14.85 -7.45
N ASN A 108 -15.38 14.86 -8.32
CA ASN A 108 -14.83 13.67 -8.94
C ASN A 108 -13.63 13.19 -8.12
N GLU A 109 -13.79 12.03 -7.48
CA GLU A 109 -12.79 11.42 -6.60
C GLU A 109 -11.49 11.13 -7.34
N GLY A 110 -10.38 11.60 -6.76
CA GLY A 110 -9.04 11.33 -7.27
C GLY A 110 -8.55 9.91 -6.97
N PRO A 111 -7.35 9.57 -7.45
CA PRO A 111 -6.76 8.23 -7.28
C PRO A 111 -6.45 7.87 -5.81
N LEU A 112 -6.46 8.83 -4.88
CA LEU A 112 -6.34 8.53 -3.45
C LEU A 112 -7.57 7.82 -2.87
N PHE A 113 -8.72 7.86 -3.54
CA PHE A 113 -9.95 7.15 -3.17
C PHE A 113 -9.90 5.68 -3.59
N ALA A 114 -9.01 4.92 -2.96
CA ALA A 114 -8.85 3.49 -3.17
C ALA A 114 -8.42 2.82 -1.86
N ASN A 115 -8.52 1.50 -1.76
CA ASN A 115 -8.03 0.76 -0.58
C ASN A 115 -6.50 0.62 -0.60
N ILE A 116 -5.92 0.40 -1.79
CA ILE A 116 -4.48 0.26 -1.98
C ILE A 116 -4.03 1.26 -3.04
N VAL A 117 -3.13 2.16 -2.64
CA VAL A 117 -2.53 3.17 -3.52
C VAL A 117 -1.04 2.89 -3.64
N LEU A 118 -0.59 2.63 -4.88
CA LEU A 118 0.83 2.60 -5.22
C LEU A 118 1.26 3.98 -5.73
N ALA A 119 2.06 4.69 -4.95
CA ALA A 119 2.64 5.99 -5.28
C ALA A 119 4.08 5.81 -5.79
N ASP A 120 4.24 5.66 -7.10
CA ASP A 120 5.54 5.43 -7.71
C ASP A 120 6.36 6.71 -7.81
N GLU A 121 7.64 6.64 -7.43
CA GLU A 121 8.63 7.72 -7.53
C GLU A 121 8.21 9.00 -6.78
N ILE A 122 7.74 8.86 -5.53
CA ILE A 122 7.24 9.99 -4.71
C ILE A 122 8.25 11.15 -4.62
N ASN A 123 9.53 10.85 -4.74
CA ASN A 123 10.61 11.82 -4.75
C ASN A 123 10.70 12.66 -6.05
N ARG A 124 9.86 12.48 -7.06
CA ARG A 124 9.90 13.26 -8.32
C ARG A 124 8.96 14.45 -8.37
N THR A 125 8.14 14.65 -7.33
CA THR A 125 7.14 15.72 -7.30
C THR A 125 7.47 16.73 -6.21
N PRO A 126 7.09 18.01 -6.36
CA PRO A 126 7.32 19.02 -5.33
C PRO A 126 6.75 18.65 -3.95
N PRO A 127 7.34 19.19 -2.85
CA PRO A 127 6.91 18.91 -1.48
C PRO A 127 5.41 19.18 -1.21
N LYS A 128 4.80 20.11 -1.94
CA LYS A 128 3.37 20.43 -1.78
C LYS A 128 2.45 19.26 -2.16
N THR A 129 2.78 18.53 -3.23
CA THR A 129 2.00 17.37 -3.67
C THR A 129 2.31 16.15 -2.81
N GLN A 130 3.57 15.98 -2.38
CA GLN A 130 3.94 14.97 -1.40
C GLN A 130 3.16 15.16 -0.08
N ALA A 131 3.01 16.40 0.38
CA ALA A 131 2.25 16.72 1.58
C ALA A 131 0.78 16.27 1.48
N ALA A 132 0.13 16.44 0.31
CA ALA A 132 -1.25 15.99 0.11
C ALA A 132 -1.41 14.46 0.25
N LEU A 133 -0.46 13.68 -0.26
CA LEU A 133 -0.43 12.22 -0.06
C LEU A 133 -0.22 11.88 1.43
N LEU A 134 0.74 12.56 2.09
CA LEU A 134 1.07 12.31 3.49
C LEU A 134 -0.05 12.73 4.46
N GLU A 135 -0.82 13.75 4.10
CA GLU A 135 -2.01 14.16 4.84
C GLU A 135 -3.09 13.09 4.78
N ALA A 136 -3.42 12.60 3.57
CA ALA A 136 -4.35 11.49 3.40
C ALA A 136 -3.87 10.23 4.16
N MET A 137 -2.56 10.00 4.21
CA MET A 137 -1.92 8.92 4.96
C MET A 137 -2.15 9.02 6.49
N GLN A 138 -2.04 10.22 7.07
CA GLN A 138 -2.19 10.39 8.52
C GLN A 138 -3.65 10.48 8.95
N GLU A 139 -4.45 11.17 8.15
CA GLU A 139 -5.81 11.56 8.54
C GLU A 139 -6.85 10.50 8.16
N SER A 140 -6.54 9.60 7.20
CA SER A 140 -7.49 8.62 6.65
C SER A 140 -8.80 9.25 6.12
N HIS A 141 -8.75 10.54 5.80
CA HIS A 141 -9.82 11.30 5.16
C HIS A 141 -9.21 12.41 4.32
N ILE A 142 -9.98 12.90 3.35
CA ILE A 142 -9.57 14.00 2.48
C ILE A 142 -10.64 15.09 2.56
N THR A 143 -10.22 16.33 2.77
CA THR A 143 -11.12 17.47 2.81
C THR A 143 -10.97 18.29 1.54
N TRP A 144 -12.07 18.51 0.83
CA TRP A 144 -12.12 19.33 -0.39
C TRP A 144 -13.33 20.26 -0.35
N SER A 145 -13.15 21.54 -0.69
CA SER A 145 -14.21 22.56 -0.72
C SER A 145 -15.10 22.58 0.55
N GLY A 146 -14.49 22.34 1.74
CA GLY A 146 -15.19 22.31 3.03
C GLY A 146 -15.98 21.03 3.34
N LYS A 147 -15.96 20.03 2.43
CA LYS A 147 -16.52 18.69 2.65
C LYS A 147 -15.41 17.70 2.95
N THR A 148 -15.59 16.90 4.00
CA THR A 148 -14.66 15.83 4.38
C THR A 148 -15.17 14.49 3.88
N TYR A 149 -14.32 13.79 3.14
CA TYR A 149 -14.59 12.47 2.58
C TYR A 149 -13.70 11.45 3.30
N ALA A 150 -14.32 10.46 3.96
CA ALA A 150 -13.59 9.39 4.62
C ALA A 150 -13.04 8.40 3.58
N LEU A 151 -11.81 7.94 3.78
CA LEU A 151 -11.20 6.94 2.92
C LEU A 151 -11.66 5.53 3.30
N GLU A 152 -11.89 4.70 2.28
CA GLU A 152 -12.39 3.33 2.46
C GLU A 152 -11.33 2.46 3.14
N GLN A 153 -11.70 1.83 4.25
CA GLN A 153 -10.83 0.95 5.01
C GLN A 153 -10.96 -0.51 4.52
N PRO A 154 -9.85 -1.27 4.44
CA PRO A 154 -8.48 -0.91 4.83
C PRO A 154 -7.85 0.06 3.84
N TYR A 155 -7.03 0.99 4.34
CA TYR A 155 -6.32 2.00 3.54
C TYR A 155 -4.80 1.81 3.65
N LEU A 156 -4.16 1.46 2.53
CA LEU A 156 -2.73 1.21 2.43
C LEU A 156 -2.13 2.08 1.33
N ILE A 157 -1.10 2.83 1.68
CA ILE A 157 -0.26 3.57 0.74
C ILE A 157 1.10 2.88 0.70
N LEU A 158 1.51 2.51 -0.50
CA LEU A 158 2.84 1.99 -0.81
C LEU A 158 3.53 3.02 -1.68
N ALA A 159 4.46 3.78 -1.10
CA ALA A 159 5.24 4.74 -1.85
C ALA A 159 6.52 4.07 -2.35
N THR A 160 6.99 4.42 -3.55
CA THR A 160 8.29 3.93 -4.05
C THR A 160 9.25 5.08 -4.26
N GLN A 161 10.54 4.80 -4.04
CA GLN A 161 11.64 5.72 -4.33
C GLN A 161 12.72 4.99 -5.10
N ASN A 162 13.27 5.66 -6.09
CA ASN A 162 14.42 5.18 -6.86
C ASN A 162 15.70 5.85 -6.32
N PRO A 163 16.62 5.10 -5.71
CA PRO A 163 17.84 5.67 -5.13
C PRO A 163 18.83 6.19 -6.19
N LEU A 164 18.67 5.79 -7.46
CA LEU A 164 19.61 6.14 -8.54
C LEU A 164 19.26 7.46 -9.25
N GLU A 165 18.05 8.00 -9.07
CA GLU A 165 17.63 9.27 -9.69
C GLU A 165 18.15 10.48 -8.88
N GLN A 166 19.23 11.10 -9.36
CA GLN A 166 19.84 12.28 -8.72
C GLN A 166 19.39 13.63 -9.30
N ALA A 167 18.73 13.65 -10.45
CA ALA A 167 18.29 14.88 -11.12
C ALA A 167 16.78 15.07 -11.00
N GLY A 168 16.35 16.25 -10.56
CA GLY A 168 14.92 16.59 -10.48
C GLY A 168 14.16 15.86 -9.37
N THR A 169 14.86 15.45 -8.30
CA THR A 169 14.24 14.78 -7.16
C THR A 169 14.17 15.68 -5.91
N PHE A 170 13.07 15.55 -5.18
CA PHE A 170 12.74 16.17 -3.91
C PHE A 170 12.71 15.07 -2.84
N PRO A 171 13.81 14.85 -2.11
CA PRO A 171 13.85 13.80 -1.09
C PRO A 171 12.87 14.10 0.03
N LEU A 172 12.25 13.06 0.58
CA LEU A 172 11.41 13.17 1.76
C LEU A 172 12.30 13.51 2.97
N PRO A 173 12.01 14.58 3.74
CA PRO A 173 12.65 14.82 5.03
C PRO A 173 12.45 13.64 5.99
N GLU A 174 13.37 13.46 6.94
CA GLU A 174 13.32 12.37 7.93
C GLU A 174 11.99 12.34 8.70
N ALA A 175 11.44 13.50 9.05
CA ALA A 175 10.13 13.61 9.70
C ALA A 175 8.97 13.09 8.84
N GLN A 176 9.09 13.08 7.52
CA GLN A 176 8.10 12.50 6.62
C GLN A 176 8.31 11.00 6.43
N LEU A 177 9.57 10.55 6.41
CA LEU A 177 9.91 9.12 6.38
C LEU A 177 9.41 8.38 7.62
N ASP A 178 9.47 9.02 8.79
CA ASP A 178 9.02 8.46 10.07
C ASP A 178 7.50 8.18 10.13
N ARG A 179 6.73 8.71 9.17
CA ARG A 179 5.29 8.44 9.04
C ARG A 179 4.99 7.09 8.38
N PHE A 180 5.97 6.48 7.71
CA PHE A 180 5.84 5.13 7.17
C PHE A 180 6.16 4.11 8.25
N LEU A 181 5.32 3.09 8.38
CA LEU A 181 5.52 2.02 9.36
C LEU A 181 6.74 1.17 9.01
N LEU A 182 6.89 0.82 7.73
CA LEU A 182 8.01 0.05 7.24
C LEU A 182 8.75 0.76 6.12
N TYR A 183 10.06 0.64 6.17
CA TYR A 183 10.95 0.98 5.08
C TYR A 183 11.53 -0.31 4.50
N VAL A 184 11.15 -0.61 3.27
CA VAL A 184 11.42 -1.89 2.60
C VAL A 184 12.42 -1.66 1.48
N LYS A 185 13.59 -2.29 1.58
CA LYS A 185 14.61 -2.27 0.53
C LYS A 185 14.43 -3.48 -0.39
N LEU A 186 14.17 -3.20 -1.66
CA LEU A 186 14.09 -4.23 -2.70
C LEU A 186 15.47 -4.42 -3.32
N GLY A 187 16.10 -5.53 -2.98
CA GLY A 187 17.31 -6.01 -3.64
C GLY A 187 17.03 -6.48 -5.07
N TYR A 188 18.09 -6.60 -5.87
CA TYR A 188 17.99 -7.25 -7.18
C TYR A 188 17.75 -8.75 -6.98
N PRO A 189 16.84 -9.38 -7.74
CA PRO A 189 16.65 -10.82 -7.71
C PRO A 189 17.96 -11.54 -8.04
N GLY A 190 18.11 -12.77 -7.56
CA GLY A 190 19.22 -13.62 -8.02
C GLY A 190 19.09 -13.91 -9.53
N LEU A 191 20.17 -14.38 -10.15
CA LEU A 191 20.18 -14.73 -11.58
C LEU A 191 19.04 -15.69 -11.96
N ASP A 192 18.79 -16.71 -11.14
CA ASP A 192 17.73 -17.69 -11.40
C ASP A 192 16.32 -17.06 -11.33
N ASP A 193 16.11 -16.15 -10.38
CA ASP A 193 14.86 -15.42 -10.22
C ASP A 193 14.65 -14.41 -11.37
N GLU A 194 15.72 -13.77 -11.85
CA GLU A 194 15.69 -12.84 -12.99
C GLU A 194 15.33 -13.57 -14.28
N ILE A 195 15.92 -14.74 -14.53
CA ILE A 195 15.58 -15.60 -15.67
C ILE A 195 14.09 -15.98 -15.62
N GLU A 196 13.59 -16.34 -14.44
CA GLU A 196 12.18 -16.66 -14.25
C GLU A 196 11.26 -15.45 -14.48
N ILE A 197 11.65 -14.26 -14.03
CA ILE A 197 10.92 -13.01 -14.29
C ILE A 197 10.85 -12.73 -15.80
N LEU A 198 11.96 -12.89 -16.52
CA LEU A 198 12.03 -12.70 -17.97
C LEU A 198 11.15 -13.72 -18.71
N ASN A 199 11.18 -14.99 -18.30
CA ASN A 199 10.34 -16.05 -18.87
C ASN A 199 8.85 -15.79 -18.65
N ARG A 200 8.45 -15.32 -17.46
CA ARG A 200 7.05 -15.00 -17.16
C ARG A 200 6.57 -13.74 -17.87
N THR A 201 7.42 -12.72 -17.99
CA THR A 201 7.07 -11.46 -18.67
C THR A 201 6.93 -11.64 -20.19
N THR A 202 7.69 -12.58 -20.77
CA THR A 202 7.59 -12.93 -22.20
C THR A 202 6.43 -13.87 -22.51
N SER A 203 5.97 -14.66 -21.54
CA SER A 203 4.71 -15.40 -21.67
C SER A 203 3.52 -14.45 -21.51
N ASN A 204 2.63 -14.37 -22.51
CA ASN A 204 1.43 -13.52 -22.50
C ASN A 204 0.36 -13.92 -21.45
N ALA A 205 0.69 -14.84 -20.53
CA ALA A 205 -0.19 -15.33 -19.49
C ALA A 205 -0.11 -14.40 -18.27
N LYS A 206 -1.12 -13.54 -18.09
CA LYS A 206 -1.30 -12.85 -16.80
C LYS A 206 -1.72 -13.91 -15.77
N PRO A 207 -0.98 -14.07 -14.65
CA PRO A 207 -1.42 -14.98 -13.59
C PRO A 207 -2.80 -14.50 -13.10
N GLN A 208 -3.81 -15.37 -13.24
CA GLN A 208 -5.12 -15.12 -12.63
C GLN A 208 -5.01 -15.48 -11.17
N ILE A 209 -4.99 -14.44 -10.32
CA ILE A 209 -4.90 -14.61 -8.89
C ILE A 209 -6.29 -14.92 -8.38
N GLU A 210 -6.48 -16.13 -7.86
CA GLU A 210 -7.72 -16.51 -7.22
C GLU A 210 -7.87 -15.73 -5.92
N ALA A 211 -8.98 -15.02 -5.78
CA ALA A 211 -9.21 -14.19 -4.62
C ALA A 211 -9.40 -15.07 -3.37
N VAL A 212 -8.52 -14.85 -2.39
CA VAL A 212 -8.51 -15.62 -1.13
C VAL A 212 -9.64 -15.15 -0.21
N MET A 213 -10.17 -13.94 -0.44
CA MET A 213 -11.35 -13.40 0.25
C MET A 213 -12.36 -12.87 -0.75
N GLY A 214 -13.66 -13.05 -0.47
CA GLY A 214 -14.77 -12.59 -1.30
C GLY A 214 -15.12 -11.10 -1.09
N PRO A 215 -15.80 -10.45 -2.05
CA PRO A 215 -16.00 -8.99 -2.11
C PRO A 215 -16.87 -8.39 -1.00
N LYS A 216 -17.57 -9.22 -0.21
CA LYS A 216 -18.41 -8.80 0.93
C LYS A 216 -17.71 -8.94 2.29
N ARG A 217 -16.50 -9.51 2.34
CA ARG A 217 -15.73 -9.63 3.59
C ARG A 217 -14.76 -8.47 3.65
N SER A 218 -15.12 -7.45 4.40
CA SER A 218 -14.22 -6.33 4.69
C SER A 218 -13.00 -6.86 5.44
N PHE A 219 -11.84 -6.81 4.78
CA PHE A 219 -10.56 -7.11 5.42
C PHE A 219 -10.25 -6.01 6.42
N ALA A 220 -10.55 -6.24 7.68
CA ALA A 220 -10.41 -5.22 8.71
C ALA A 220 -9.05 -5.40 9.41
N CYS A 221 -8.07 -4.59 9.04
CA CYS A 221 -6.70 -4.63 9.59
C CYS A 221 -6.58 -4.03 10.99
N GLY A 222 -7.27 -2.92 11.24
CA GLY A 222 -6.92 -1.97 12.31
C GLY A 222 -6.94 -2.49 13.75
N ALA A 223 -7.63 -3.59 14.07
CA ALA A 223 -7.67 -4.10 15.45
C ALA A 223 -6.65 -5.17 15.77
N TRP A 224 -6.01 -5.84 14.79
CA TRP A 224 -5.23 -7.03 15.14
C TRP A 224 -4.08 -6.69 16.10
N TYR A 225 -3.30 -5.65 15.84
CA TYR A 225 -2.22 -5.26 16.76
C TYR A 225 -2.70 -4.73 18.11
N GLY A 226 -3.89 -4.13 18.19
CA GLY A 226 -4.44 -3.56 19.42
C GLY A 226 -5.24 -4.55 20.29
N THR A 227 -5.79 -5.61 19.69
CA THR A 227 -6.63 -6.61 20.37
C THR A 227 -6.06 -8.02 20.32
N CYS A 228 -4.93 -8.26 19.65
CA CYS A 228 -4.26 -9.56 19.67
C CYS A 228 -3.91 -9.91 21.13
N PRO A 229 -4.49 -10.99 21.69
CA PRO A 229 -4.03 -11.51 22.97
C PRO A 229 -2.53 -11.82 22.81
N SER A 230 -1.74 -11.65 23.87
CA SER A 230 -0.32 -12.04 23.90
C SER A 230 -0.07 -13.55 23.72
N ALA A 231 -1.08 -14.30 23.25
CA ALA A 231 -1.07 -15.72 23.02
C ALA A 231 -0.17 -16.08 21.82
N PRO A 232 0.84 -16.96 21.99
CA PRO A 232 1.76 -17.39 20.93
C PRO A 232 1.07 -18.01 19.70
N SER A 233 -0.15 -18.52 19.84
CA SER A 233 -0.94 -19.14 18.77
C SER A 233 -1.43 -18.14 17.72
N CYS A 234 -1.64 -16.87 18.08
CA CYS A 234 -1.99 -15.83 17.11
C CYS A 234 -0.78 -15.55 16.19
N TRP A 235 0.42 -15.55 16.73
CA TRP A 235 1.66 -15.30 15.99
C TRP A 235 2.16 -16.51 15.19
N ALA A 236 1.47 -17.65 15.26
CA ALA A 236 1.81 -18.86 14.52
C ALA A 236 1.55 -18.64 13.02
N GLY A 237 2.63 -18.48 12.24
CA GLY A 237 2.57 -18.22 10.80
C GLY A 237 3.27 -16.92 10.37
N TRP A 238 3.52 -16.00 11.28
CA TRP A 238 4.21 -14.75 11.00
C TRP A 238 5.74 -14.88 11.09
N PRO A 239 6.53 -14.10 10.31
CA PRO A 239 7.97 -14.07 10.45
C PRO A 239 8.40 -13.72 11.87
N ALA A 240 9.56 -14.21 12.31
CA ALA A 240 10.04 -14.02 13.69
C ALA A 240 10.13 -12.54 14.10
N TRP A 241 10.39 -11.63 13.15
CA TRP A 241 10.49 -10.19 13.39
C TRP A 241 9.15 -9.52 13.73
N CYS A 242 8.02 -10.04 13.26
CA CYS A 242 6.70 -9.51 13.64
C CYS A 242 6.28 -9.92 15.05
N ARG A 243 6.80 -11.05 15.58
CA ARG A 243 6.43 -11.58 16.91
C ARG A 243 7.13 -10.87 18.06
N GLN A 244 8.01 -9.93 17.75
CA GLN A 244 8.65 -9.08 18.75
C GLN A 244 7.77 -7.84 18.95
N PRO A 245 7.48 -7.41 20.19
CA PRO A 245 6.85 -6.12 20.41
C PRO A 245 7.67 -5.07 19.66
N ALA A 246 6.99 -4.19 18.92
CA ALA A 246 7.60 -3.19 18.05
C ALA A 246 8.86 -2.65 18.73
N PRO A 247 10.06 -2.86 18.15
CA PRO A 247 11.26 -2.38 18.79
C PRO A 247 11.05 -0.89 19.02
N SER A 248 11.25 -0.42 20.24
CA SER A 248 11.45 1.01 20.47
C SER A 248 12.37 1.50 19.36
N LYS A 249 12.01 2.59 18.64
CA LYS A 249 12.68 3.10 17.42
C LYS A 249 14.23 3.09 17.46
N ALA A 250 14.83 2.98 18.64
CA ALA A 250 16.23 2.72 18.93
C ALA A 250 16.83 1.34 18.55
N ARG A 251 16.07 0.35 18.06
CA ARG A 251 16.61 -0.96 17.64
C ARG A 251 16.08 -1.44 16.28
N MET A 252 16.11 -0.59 15.27
CA MET A 252 16.40 -1.09 13.92
C MET A 252 17.93 -1.14 13.81
N PRO A 253 18.54 -2.28 13.44
CA PRO A 253 19.97 -2.29 13.17
C PRO A 253 20.20 -1.33 12.01
N LEU A 254 20.79 -0.18 12.33
CA LEU A 254 21.54 0.63 11.39
C LEU A 254 22.52 -0.31 10.69
N LEU A 255 22.14 -0.82 9.51
CA LEU A 255 23.10 -1.16 8.47
C LEU A 255 23.63 0.16 7.90
N ARG A 256 24.26 0.96 8.77
CA ARG A 256 25.39 1.80 8.42
C ARG A 256 26.54 0.82 8.28
N ASN A 257 27.00 0.58 7.06
CA ASN A 257 28.40 0.39 6.69
C ASN A 257 28.48 -0.05 5.22
N GLY A 258 29.29 0.68 4.45
CA GLY A 258 29.69 0.34 3.07
C GLY A 258 29.25 1.36 2.06
#